data_AF-A0AA97FRA1-F1
#
_entry.id   AF-A0AA97FRA1-F1
#
_cell.length_a   1.000
_cell.length_b   1.000
_cell.length_c   1.000
_cell.angle_alpha   90.00
_cell.angle_beta   90.00
_cell.angle_gamma   90.00
#
_symmetry.space_group_name_H-M   'P 1'
#
loop_
_entity.id
_entity.type
_entity.pdbx_description
1 polymer ?
#
loop_
_entity_poly.entity_id
_entity_poly.type
_entity_poly.pdbx_seq_one_letter_code
_entity_poly.pdbx_strand_id
1 'polypeptide(L)'
;MEILRTKLGLAFCLVAATGAFLAITGIGGSPALGVWDNEARTNLPSWMMVWLGFLALTFLSSLIFAWNHVPARWVLAGFIGSHVVTIAIASIEGVVLRAGLVSLLHVIFWTPGLIALLSNQSDLCLNSVYGVWASMLLFVYAVAFTFDIRDGLVWILFMGGI
;
A
#
# COMPACT_ATOMS: atom_id res chain seq x y z
N MET A 1 -14.22 12.53 -12.09
CA MET A 1 -14.88 13.08 -10.88
C MET A 1 -16.14 12.29 -10.48
N GLU A 2 -16.25 10.99 -10.78
CA GLU A 2 -17.35 10.13 -10.30
C GLU A 2 -17.06 9.44 -8.96
N ILE A 3 -15.77 9.28 -8.61
CA ILE A 3 -15.31 8.62 -7.38
C ILE A 3 -15.85 9.30 -6.10
N LEU A 4 -16.06 10.62 -6.11
CA LEU A 4 -16.60 11.38 -4.98
C LEU A 4 -18.12 11.24 -4.78
N ARG A 5 -18.84 10.61 -5.72
CA ARG A 5 -20.31 10.48 -5.65
C ARG A 5 -20.80 9.22 -4.97
N THR A 6 -19.93 8.24 -4.72
CA THR A 6 -20.32 6.97 -4.09
C THR A 6 -19.97 6.96 -2.61
N LYS A 7 -20.83 6.32 -1.80
CA LYS A 7 -20.64 6.19 -0.34
C LYS A 7 -19.30 5.53 0.00
N LEU A 8 -18.85 4.59 -0.84
CA LEU A 8 -17.57 3.90 -0.69
C LEU A 8 -16.37 4.82 -1.02
N GLY A 9 -16.45 5.60 -2.09
CA GLY A 9 -15.42 6.59 -2.43
C GLY A 9 -15.29 7.66 -1.36
N LEU A 10 -16.41 8.13 -0.81
CA LEU A 10 -16.43 9.05 0.34
C LEU A 10 -15.84 8.43 1.61
N ALA A 11 -16.16 7.16 1.92
CA ALA A 11 -15.59 6.45 3.07
C ALA A 11 -14.08 6.21 2.91
N PHE A 12 -13.63 5.83 1.70
CA PHE A 12 -12.20 5.74 1.37
C PHE A 12 -11.51 7.08 1.57
N CYS A 13 -12.08 8.17 1.03
CA CYS A 13 -11.55 9.52 1.23
C CYS A 13 -11.52 9.93 2.71
N LEU A 14 -12.51 9.53 3.50
CA LEU A 14 -12.57 9.85 4.94
C LEU A 14 -11.48 9.11 5.72
N VAL A 15 -11.29 7.82 5.46
CA VAL A 15 -10.23 7.01 6.09
C VAL A 15 -8.85 7.47 5.64
N ALA A 16 -8.67 7.73 4.34
CA ALA A 16 -7.42 8.26 3.79
C ALA A 16 -7.10 9.65 4.35
N ALA A 17 -8.09 10.54 4.50
CA ALA A 17 -7.91 11.86 5.10
C ALA A 17 -7.56 11.77 6.60
N THR A 18 -8.16 10.82 7.33
CA THR A 18 -7.89 10.61 8.75
C THR A 18 -6.51 9.99 8.96
N GLY A 19 -6.12 9.00 8.14
CA GLY A 19 -4.78 8.42 8.16
C GLY A 19 -3.70 9.41 7.73
N ALA A 20 -3.97 10.26 6.72
CA ALA A 20 -3.07 11.33 6.31
C ALA A 20 -2.88 12.35 7.44
N PHE A 21 -3.94 12.71 8.16
CA PHE A 21 -3.85 13.58 9.34
C PHE A 21 -2.95 12.96 10.43
N LEU A 22 -3.09 11.67 10.74
CA LEU A 22 -2.25 10.99 11.73
C LEU A 22 -0.79 10.83 11.27
N ALA A 23 -0.56 10.57 9.98
CA ALA A 23 0.78 10.46 9.41
C ALA A 23 1.52 11.81 9.33
N ILE A 24 0.80 12.90 9.06
CA ILE A 24 1.33 14.27 9.00
C ILE A 24 1.59 14.81 10.43
N THR A 25 0.76 14.44 11.42
CA THR A 25 0.89 14.93 12.81
C THR A 25 1.97 14.22 13.64
N GLY A 26 2.67 13.23 13.08
CA GLY A 26 4.00 12.85 13.57
C GLY A 26 4.03 11.99 14.84
N ILE A 27 3.05 11.10 15.05
CA ILE A 27 3.19 10.06 16.09
C ILE A 27 4.24 9.03 15.63
N GLY A 28 5.54 9.31 15.84
CA GLY A 28 6.62 8.31 15.76
C GLY A 28 7.87 8.64 14.91
N GLY A 29 7.99 9.83 14.30
CA GLY A 29 9.07 10.07 13.32
C GLY A 29 8.83 9.35 11.98
N SER A 30 9.67 9.56 10.97
CA SER A 30 9.58 8.83 9.68
C SER A 30 10.71 7.80 9.62
N PRO A 31 10.41 6.51 9.46
CA PRO A 31 11.44 5.50 9.25
C PRO A 31 12.01 5.55 7.82
N ALA A 32 11.57 6.47 6.95
CA ALA A 32 11.90 6.51 5.53
C ALA A 32 13.40 6.40 5.21
N LEU A 33 14.25 6.99 6.03
CA LEU A 33 15.70 6.95 5.84
C LEU A 33 16.38 5.77 6.55
N GLY A 34 15.64 5.00 7.35
CA GLY A 34 16.12 3.79 7.98
C GLY A 34 16.45 2.70 6.95
N VAL A 35 17.46 1.90 7.25
CA VAL A 35 17.81 0.71 6.47
C VAL A 35 16.66 -0.29 6.55
N TRP A 36 16.27 -0.85 5.40
CA TRP A 36 15.20 -1.84 5.30
C TRP A 36 15.78 -3.22 4.98
N ASP A 37 16.31 -3.88 6.00
CA ASP A 37 16.92 -5.22 5.91
C ASP A 37 16.15 -6.24 6.78
N ASN A 38 16.75 -7.42 7.00
CA ASN A 38 16.15 -8.44 7.86
C ASN A 38 16.15 -8.01 9.34
N GLU A 39 17.20 -7.32 9.81
CA GLU A 39 17.32 -6.88 11.20
C GLU A 39 16.27 -5.82 11.53
N ALA A 40 16.07 -4.85 10.66
CA ALA A 40 15.01 -3.86 10.77
C ALA A 40 13.63 -4.52 10.85
N ARG A 41 13.39 -5.56 10.05
CA ARG A 41 12.10 -6.30 10.04
C ARG A 41 11.88 -7.13 11.30
N THR A 42 12.92 -7.75 11.86
CA THR A 42 12.79 -8.56 13.09
C THR A 42 12.63 -7.70 14.35
N ASN A 43 13.04 -6.43 14.29
CA ASN A 43 12.92 -5.48 15.40
C ASN A 43 11.63 -4.64 15.37
N LEU A 44 10.70 -4.91 14.44
CA LEU A 44 9.42 -4.23 14.40
C LEU A 44 8.56 -4.56 15.64
N PRO A 45 7.84 -3.58 16.20
CA PRO A 45 6.85 -3.85 17.24
C PRO A 45 5.84 -4.92 16.79
N SER A 46 5.38 -5.77 17.71
CA SER A 46 4.50 -6.90 17.38
C SER A 46 3.21 -6.47 16.67
N TRP A 47 2.64 -5.32 17.03
CA TRP A 47 1.44 -4.79 16.36
C TRP A 47 1.71 -4.45 14.88
N MET A 48 2.91 -3.97 14.54
CA MET A 48 3.31 -3.65 13.18
C MET A 48 3.52 -4.92 12.37
N MET A 49 4.13 -5.96 12.96
CA MET A 49 4.25 -7.27 12.31
C MET A 49 2.87 -7.87 11.99
N VAL A 50 1.92 -7.78 12.92
CA VAL A 50 0.52 -8.21 12.69
C VAL A 50 -0.13 -7.39 11.56
N TRP A 51 0.06 -6.06 11.55
CA TRP A 51 -0.44 -5.20 10.49
C TRP A 51 0.14 -5.55 9.11
N LEU A 52 1.46 -5.72 9.00
CA LEU A 52 2.13 -6.10 7.75
C LEU A 52 1.70 -7.49 7.27
N GLY A 53 1.52 -8.44 8.19
CA GLY A 53 0.98 -9.77 7.86
C GLY A 53 -0.45 -9.70 7.32
N PHE A 54 -1.32 -8.94 7.98
CA PHE A 54 -2.69 -8.71 7.53
C PHE A 54 -2.74 -8.02 6.16
N LEU A 55 -1.90 -7.00 5.94
CA LEU A 55 -1.75 -6.31 4.66
C LEU A 55 -1.34 -7.30 3.58
N ALA A 56 -0.25 -8.04 3.79
CA ALA A 56 0.28 -8.99 2.81
C ALA A 56 -0.74 -10.07 2.45
N LEU A 57 -1.44 -10.64 3.44
CA LEU A 57 -2.50 -11.63 3.22
C LEU A 57 -3.67 -11.05 2.42
N THR A 58 -4.06 -9.80 2.69
CA THR A 58 -5.17 -9.14 1.97
C THR A 58 -4.83 -8.88 0.50
N PHE A 59 -3.58 -8.51 0.20
CA PHE A 59 -3.09 -8.39 -1.16
C PHE A 59 -2.95 -9.77 -1.83
N LEU A 60 -2.37 -10.77 -1.15
CA LEU A 60 -2.20 -12.12 -1.68
C LEU A 60 -3.52 -12.83 -1.95
N SER A 61 -4.56 -12.56 -1.16
CA SER A 61 -5.89 -13.13 -1.40
C SER A 61 -6.54 -12.63 -2.70
N SER A 62 -5.97 -11.63 -3.37
CA SER A 62 -6.33 -11.27 -4.75
C SER A 62 -6.18 -12.44 -5.72
N LEU A 63 -5.30 -13.42 -5.42
CA LEU A 63 -5.15 -14.65 -6.20
C LEU A 63 -6.48 -15.40 -6.36
N ILE A 64 -7.31 -15.43 -5.31
CA ILE A 64 -8.60 -16.13 -5.32
C ILE A 64 -9.55 -15.51 -6.36
N PHE A 65 -9.45 -14.20 -6.56
CA PHE A 65 -10.35 -13.42 -7.41
C PHE A 65 -9.76 -13.09 -8.79
N ALA A 66 -8.46 -13.26 -8.98
CA ALA A 66 -7.73 -12.84 -10.18
C ALA A 66 -8.26 -13.49 -11.47
N TRP A 67 -8.82 -14.70 -11.41
CA TRP A 67 -9.40 -15.35 -12.59
C TRP A 67 -10.63 -14.61 -13.10
N ASN A 68 -11.50 -14.16 -12.21
CA ASN A 68 -12.82 -13.63 -12.56
C ASN A 68 -12.89 -12.09 -12.52
N HIS A 69 -11.98 -11.44 -11.81
CA HIS A 69 -12.04 -10.00 -11.58
C HIS A 69 -10.78 -9.30 -12.06
N VAL A 70 -10.92 -8.43 -13.06
CA VAL A 70 -9.81 -7.62 -13.60
C VAL A 70 -9.13 -6.77 -12.50
N PRO A 71 -9.85 -6.11 -11.57
CA PRO A 71 -9.19 -5.36 -10.51
C PRO A 71 -8.28 -6.23 -9.63
N ALA A 72 -8.68 -7.48 -9.34
CA ALA A 72 -7.86 -8.40 -8.57
C ALA A 72 -6.55 -8.76 -9.28
N ARG A 73 -6.53 -8.84 -10.62
CA ARG A 73 -5.31 -9.06 -11.40
C ARG A 73 -4.32 -7.90 -11.24
N TRP A 74 -4.81 -6.67 -11.27
CA TRP A 74 -3.98 -5.48 -11.10
C TRP A 74 -3.42 -5.36 -9.68
N VAL A 75 -4.24 -5.70 -8.67
CA VAL A 75 -3.79 -5.77 -7.27
C VAL A 75 -2.69 -6.82 -7.12
N LEU A 76 -2.90 -8.03 -7.66
CA LEU A 76 -1.91 -9.10 -7.61
C LEU A 76 -0.61 -8.72 -8.31
N ALA A 77 -0.71 -8.15 -9.52
CA ALA A 77 0.44 -7.72 -10.30
C ALA A 77 1.22 -6.59 -9.60
N GLY A 78 0.52 -5.64 -8.98
CA GLY A 78 1.15 -4.58 -8.18
C GLY A 78 1.88 -5.13 -6.96
N PHE A 79 1.25 -6.04 -6.23
CA PHE A 79 1.86 -6.69 -5.06
C PHE A 79 3.13 -7.46 -5.46
N ILE A 80 3.05 -8.35 -6.45
CA ILE A 80 4.19 -9.13 -6.93
C ILE A 80 5.27 -8.21 -7.50
N GLY A 81 4.90 -7.25 -8.35
CA GLY A 81 5.82 -6.33 -9.00
C GLY A 81 6.64 -5.52 -8.00
N SER A 82 5.99 -4.96 -6.98
CA SER A 82 6.68 -4.23 -5.91
C SER A 82 7.72 -5.09 -5.18
N HIS A 83 7.40 -6.36 -4.89
CA HIS A 83 8.31 -7.27 -4.20
C HIS A 83 9.48 -7.70 -5.08
N VAL A 84 9.20 -8.05 -6.34
CA VAL A 84 10.25 -8.43 -7.32
C VAL A 84 11.26 -7.30 -7.49
N VAL A 85 10.78 -6.06 -7.66
CA VAL A 85 11.67 -4.90 -7.80
C VAL A 85 12.43 -4.63 -6.51
N THR A 86 11.79 -4.73 -5.35
CA THR A 86 12.45 -4.55 -4.05
C THR A 86 13.58 -5.57 -3.86
N ILE A 87 13.34 -6.84 -4.17
CA ILE A 87 14.34 -7.92 -4.10
C ILE A 87 15.48 -7.64 -5.10
N ALA A 88 15.15 -7.25 -6.32
CA ALA A 88 16.15 -6.92 -7.33
C ALA A 88 17.08 -5.78 -6.86
N ILE A 89 16.51 -4.70 -6.32
CA ILE A 89 17.30 -3.57 -5.78
C ILE A 89 18.15 -4.01 -4.59
N ALA A 90 17.60 -4.80 -3.66
CA ALA A 90 18.32 -5.32 -2.51
C ALA A 90 19.52 -6.21 -2.88
N SER A 91 19.51 -6.78 -4.10
CA SER A 91 20.59 -7.63 -4.61
C SER A 91 21.74 -6.86 -5.27
N ILE A 92 21.59 -5.55 -5.49
CA ILE A 92 22.62 -4.72 -6.12
C ILE A 92 23.69 -4.36 -5.08
N GLU A 93 24.94 -4.74 -5.36
CA GLU A 93 26.07 -4.43 -4.48
C GLU A 93 26.25 -2.91 -4.31
N GLY A 94 26.46 -2.48 -3.05
CA GLY A 94 26.65 -1.07 -2.71
C GLY A 94 25.37 -0.25 -2.60
N VAL A 95 24.19 -0.81 -2.92
CA VAL A 95 22.91 -0.13 -2.73
C VAL A 95 22.33 -0.43 -1.36
N VAL A 96 22.11 0.62 -0.56
CA VAL A 96 21.40 0.51 0.72
C VAL A 96 19.91 0.65 0.46
N LEU A 97 19.15 -0.44 0.60
CA LEU A 97 17.69 -0.40 0.54
C LEU A 97 17.16 0.33 1.77
N ARG A 98 16.46 1.44 1.56
CA ARG A 98 15.84 2.24 2.62
C ARG A 98 14.32 2.12 2.60
N ALA A 99 13.69 2.25 3.76
CA ALA A 99 12.25 2.07 3.91
C ALA A 99 11.43 3.00 2.99
N GLY A 100 11.86 4.25 2.81
CA GLY A 100 11.17 5.21 1.95
C GLY A 100 11.23 4.84 0.46
N LEU A 101 12.29 4.17 0.01
CA LEU A 101 12.32 3.61 -1.35
C LEU A 101 11.31 2.47 -1.50
N VAL A 102 11.20 1.59 -0.50
CA VAL A 102 10.20 0.50 -0.49
C VAL A 102 8.78 1.07 -0.51
N SER A 103 8.52 2.09 0.31
CA SER A 103 7.25 2.82 0.31
C SER A 103 6.94 3.48 -1.04
N LEU A 104 7.93 4.10 -1.69
CA LEU A 104 7.76 4.65 -3.03
C LEU A 104 7.39 3.56 -4.05
N LEU A 105 8.02 2.38 -3.98
CA LEU A 105 7.68 1.25 -4.84
C LEU A 105 6.24 0.77 -4.59
N HIS A 106 5.77 0.73 -3.35
CA HIS A 106 4.36 0.42 -3.06
C HIS A 106 3.43 1.43 -3.72
N VAL A 107 3.69 2.74 -3.60
CA VAL A 107 2.87 3.77 -4.25
C VAL A 107 2.84 3.54 -5.76
N ILE A 108 3.99 3.36 -6.41
CA ILE A 108 4.07 3.19 -7.87
C ILE A 108 3.32 1.93 -8.32
N PHE A 109 3.62 0.79 -7.71
CA PHE A 109 3.13 -0.51 -8.17
C PHE A 109 1.70 -0.82 -7.73
N TRP A 110 1.26 -0.34 -6.56
CA TRP A 110 -0.06 -0.66 -6.06
C TRP A 110 -1.14 0.31 -6.56
N THR A 111 -0.77 1.53 -7.00
CA THR A 111 -1.72 2.53 -7.51
C THR A 111 -2.56 2.04 -8.69
N PRO A 112 -2.03 1.33 -9.70
CA PRO A 112 -2.85 0.74 -10.76
C PRO A 112 -3.96 -0.19 -10.23
N GLY A 113 -3.68 -1.00 -9.21
CA GLY A 113 -4.68 -1.84 -8.54
C GLY A 113 -5.77 -1.04 -7.84
N LEU A 114 -5.40 0.04 -7.14
CA LEU A 114 -6.34 0.96 -6.52
C LEU A 114 -7.24 1.64 -7.57
N ILE A 115 -6.65 2.14 -8.66
CA ILE A 115 -7.38 2.75 -9.78
C ILE A 115 -8.36 1.73 -10.37
N ALA A 116 -7.93 0.48 -10.59
CA ALA A 116 -8.79 -0.56 -11.12
C ALA A 116 -9.98 -0.86 -10.20
N LEU A 117 -9.79 -0.94 -8.88
CA LEU A 117 -10.88 -1.12 -7.91
C LEU A 117 -11.86 0.07 -7.94
N LEU A 118 -11.32 1.29 -7.90
CA LEU A 118 -12.13 2.51 -7.89
C LEU A 118 -12.81 2.81 -9.21
N SER A 119 -12.35 2.22 -10.32
CA SER A 119 -12.99 2.34 -11.64
C SER A 119 -14.08 1.31 -11.86
N ASN A 120 -14.10 0.23 -11.07
CA ASN A 120 -15.06 -0.88 -11.18
C ASN A 120 -15.96 -0.95 -9.93
N GLN A 121 -16.45 0.20 -9.47
CA GLN A 121 -17.19 0.31 -8.20
C GLN A 121 -18.53 -0.43 -8.21
N SER A 122 -19.11 -0.67 -9.38
CA SER A 122 -20.31 -1.49 -9.56
C SER A 122 -20.14 -2.89 -8.99
N ASP A 123 -18.91 -3.40 -8.97
CA ASP A 123 -18.60 -4.75 -8.53
C ASP A 123 -18.34 -4.80 -7.00
N LEU A 124 -18.25 -3.64 -6.34
CA LEU A 124 -18.02 -3.48 -4.90
C LEU A 124 -19.33 -3.61 -4.10
N CYS A 125 -20.06 -4.69 -4.34
CA CYS A 125 -21.29 -5.00 -3.62
C CYS A 125 -20.98 -5.81 -2.35
N LEU A 126 -21.28 -5.24 -1.17
CA LEU A 126 -21.04 -5.88 0.14
C LEU A 126 -21.80 -7.20 0.37
N ASN A 127 -22.76 -7.52 -0.50
CA ASN A 127 -23.49 -8.79 -0.45
C ASN A 127 -22.72 -9.95 -1.13
N SER A 128 -21.50 -9.71 -1.62
CA SER A 128 -20.65 -10.70 -2.28
C SER A 128 -19.30 -10.83 -1.57
N VAL A 129 -18.74 -12.04 -1.59
CA VAL A 129 -17.41 -12.32 -1.01
C VAL A 129 -16.34 -11.42 -1.65
N TYR A 130 -16.40 -11.23 -2.97
CA TYR A 130 -15.51 -10.31 -3.69
C TYR A 130 -15.67 -8.86 -3.22
N GLY A 131 -16.91 -8.36 -3.09
CA GLY A 131 -17.14 -6.98 -2.66
C GLY A 131 -16.71 -6.72 -1.21
N VAL A 132 -16.84 -7.70 -0.31
CA VAL A 132 -16.30 -7.63 1.05
C VAL A 132 -14.77 -7.58 1.01
N TRP A 133 -14.12 -8.48 0.27
CA TRP A 133 -12.67 -8.48 0.10
C TRP A 133 -12.16 -7.16 -0.50
N ALA A 134 -12.81 -6.67 -1.54
CA ALA A 134 -12.42 -5.45 -2.22
C ALA A 134 -12.61 -4.20 -1.33
N SER A 135 -13.64 -4.19 -0.48
CA SER A 135 -13.83 -3.14 0.53
C SER A 135 -12.75 -3.18 1.62
N MET A 136 -12.39 -4.37 2.09
CA MET A 136 -11.28 -4.57 3.02
C MET A 136 -9.95 -4.12 2.41
N LEU A 137 -9.72 -4.43 1.13
CA LEU A 137 -8.52 -4.01 0.43
C LEU A 137 -8.48 -2.49 0.22
N LEU A 138 -9.61 -1.83 -0.05
CA LEU A 138 -9.69 -0.37 -0.09
C LEU A 138 -9.34 0.26 1.27
N PHE A 139 -9.76 -0.34 2.38
CA PHE A 139 -9.33 0.09 3.71
C PHE A 139 -7.80 -0.07 3.88
N VAL A 140 -7.24 -1.22 3.49
CA VAL A 140 -5.79 -1.46 3.54
C VAL A 140 -5.03 -0.43 2.69
N TYR A 141 -5.49 -0.15 1.47
CA TYR A 141 -4.94 0.90 0.62
C TYR A 141 -4.94 2.27 1.32
N ALA A 142 -6.09 2.65 1.90
CA ALA A 142 -6.23 3.94 2.55
C ALA A 142 -5.24 4.11 3.71
N VAL A 143 -5.05 3.08 4.53
CA VAL A 143 -4.10 3.13 5.64
C VAL A 143 -2.66 3.07 5.13
N ALA A 144 -2.32 2.10 4.27
CA ALA A 144 -0.94 1.91 3.80
C ALA A 144 -0.41 3.13 3.04
N PHE A 145 -1.20 3.69 2.11
CA PHE A 145 -0.77 4.83 1.31
C PHE A 145 -0.51 6.09 2.13
N THR A 146 -1.11 6.24 3.32
CA THR A 146 -0.83 7.40 4.17
C THR A 146 0.61 7.38 4.70
N PHE A 147 1.13 6.19 5.02
CA PHE A 147 2.53 6.00 5.40
C PHE A 147 3.44 5.97 4.17
N ASP A 148 3.06 5.22 3.13
CA ASP A 148 3.91 5.02 1.97
C ASP A 148 4.13 6.31 1.15
N ILE A 149 3.11 7.16 1.00
CA ILE A 149 3.27 8.45 0.30
C ILE A 149 4.20 9.36 1.09
N ARG A 150 3.99 9.46 2.42
CA ARG A 150 4.85 10.28 3.29
C ARG A 150 6.30 9.83 3.21
N ASP A 151 6.56 8.55 3.43
CA ASP A 151 7.91 8.02 3.52
C ASP A 151 8.60 7.98 2.14
N GLY A 152 7.83 7.74 1.08
CA GLY A 152 8.30 7.88 -0.30
C GLY A 152 8.69 9.31 -0.67
N LEU A 153 7.92 10.31 -0.23
CA LEU A 153 8.27 11.73 -0.42
C LEU A 153 9.53 12.12 0.35
N VAL A 154 9.66 11.71 1.60
CA VAL A 154 10.89 11.94 2.40
C VAL A 154 12.11 11.36 1.70
N TRP A 155 11.99 10.15 1.14
CA TRP A 155 13.07 9.53 0.37
C TRP A 155 13.43 10.31 -0.91
N ILE A 156 12.44 10.77 -1.68
CA ILE A 156 12.68 11.58 -2.89
C ILE A 156 13.40 12.89 -2.54
N LEU A 157 12.96 13.57 -1.47
CA LEU A 157 13.59 14.82 -1.02
C LEU A 157 15.04 14.59 -0.59
N PHE A 158 15.29 13.54 0.20
CA PHE A 158 16.64 13.14 0.59
C PHE A 158 17.55 12.87 -0.62
N MET A 159 17.05 12.16 -1.64
CA MET A 159 17.79 11.92 -2.89
C MET A 159 18.01 13.18 -3.71
N GLY A 160 17.12 14.17 -3.58
CA GLY A 160 17.24 15.49 -4.19
C GLY A 160 18.17 16.45 -3.43
N GLY A 161 18.68 16.06 -2.25
CA GLY A 161 19.52 16.91 -1.41
C GLY A 161 18.76 18.03 -0.68
N ILE A 162 17.45 17.85 -0.48
CA ILE A 162 16.55 18.76 0.24
C ILE A 162 16.18 18.13 1.59
#